data_AF-A0A8C0EYT8-F1
#
_entry.id   AF-A0A8C0EYT8-F1
#
_cell.length_a   1.000
_cell.length_b   1.000
_cell.length_c   1.000
_cell.angle_alpha   90.00
_cell.angle_beta   90.00
_cell.angle_gamma   90.00
#
_symmetry.space_group_name_H-M   'P 1'
#
loop_
_entity.id
_entity.type
_entity.pdbx_description
1 polymer ?
#
loop_
_entity_poly.entity_id
_entity_poly.type
_entity_poly.pdbx_seq_one_letter_code
_entity_poly.pdbx_strand_id
1 'polypeptide(L)'
;MWLGTLSPGLWGHILLYREIRLRCQKGIPPSLRGRAWQYLSGSKVKLEQNMGKFDELDLLPGDPKWLDVIERDLHRQFPFHEMFVSRGGHGQQDLFRVLKAYTLYRPEEGYCQAQAPIAAVLLMHMPAEQAFWCLVQICEKYLPGYYSEKLEAIQLDGQILFSLLHKVSPVAYKHLSKQKIDPILYMTEWFMCAFSRTLPWSSVLRVWDMFFCEGVKIIFRVGLVLLKHTLGSSDKLKSCQGQYETMERLRALSPKIMQETFLVQEVRCWGEWGGPVLPSWLHCWTGLPLGRQSWCSIGGSAQKARIWGCLCPGGYPTPCSRSLVTLALPREMLMARVCPCRSSSCR
;
A
#
# COMPACT_ATOMS: atom_id res chain seq x y z
N MET A 1 19.12 4.52 20.57
CA MET A 1 17.79 5.08 20.93
C MET A 1 16.64 4.69 19.98
N TRP A 2 16.80 3.79 19.00
CA TRP A 2 15.70 3.27 18.13
C TRP A 2 15.03 1.99 18.65
N LEU A 3 15.73 1.19 19.46
CA LEU A 3 15.31 -0.14 19.91
C LEU A 3 14.70 -0.19 21.33
N GLY A 4 14.74 0.91 22.06
CA GLY A 4 14.55 0.91 23.53
C GLY A 4 13.12 1.04 24.02
N THR A 5 12.10 0.73 23.21
CA THR A 5 10.70 1.03 23.57
C THR A 5 9.78 -0.15 23.35
N LEU A 6 9.83 -1.11 24.29
CA LEU A 6 8.86 -2.17 24.51
C LEU A 6 8.90 -2.43 26.04
N SER A 7 8.06 -1.84 26.89
CA SER A 7 6.68 -2.26 27.12
C SER A 7 5.95 -1.22 27.99
N PRO A 8 4.95 -0.51 27.44
CA PRO A 8 4.00 0.21 28.28
C PRO A 8 2.54 -0.13 27.90
N GLY A 9 1.61 -0.03 28.87
CA GLY A 9 0.17 -0.37 28.68
C GLY A 9 -0.54 0.39 27.54
N LEU A 10 -1.86 0.23 27.37
CA LEU A 10 -2.62 0.72 26.19
C LEU A 10 -2.33 2.19 25.79
N TRP A 11 -2.21 3.10 26.77
CA TRP A 11 -1.80 4.50 26.55
C TRP A 11 -0.34 4.66 26.11
N GLY A 12 0.54 3.81 26.64
CA GLY A 12 1.92 3.67 26.21
C GLY A 12 2.05 3.16 24.77
N HIS A 13 1.21 2.21 24.35
CA HIS A 13 1.15 1.77 22.96
C HIS A 13 0.74 2.89 21.99
N ILE A 14 -0.20 3.76 22.39
CA ILE A 14 -0.61 4.93 21.59
C ILE A 14 0.53 5.96 21.47
N LEU A 15 1.19 6.28 22.58
CA LEU A 15 2.35 7.19 22.58
C LEU A 15 3.53 6.61 21.78
N LEU A 16 3.77 5.31 21.91
CA LEU A 16 4.78 4.58 21.16
C LEU A 16 4.49 4.60 19.66
N TYR A 17 3.24 4.38 19.25
CA TYR A 17 2.84 4.46 17.85
C TYR A 17 3.07 5.87 17.28
N ARG A 18 2.71 6.92 18.02
CA ARG A 18 2.94 8.32 17.59
C ARG A 18 4.43 8.61 17.41
N GLU A 19 5.27 8.15 18.34
CA GLU A 19 6.72 8.34 18.26
C GLU A 19 7.34 7.56 17.09
N ILE A 20 6.96 6.29 16.91
CA ILE A 20 7.39 5.47 15.76
C ILE A 20 7.01 6.13 14.44
N ARG A 21 5.77 6.63 14.34
CA ARG A 21 5.28 7.34 13.17
C ARG A 21 6.11 8.58 12.86
N LEU A 22 6.37 9.43 13.86
CA LEU A 22 7.22 10.62 13.68
C LEU A 22 8.63 10.26 13.23
N ARG A 23 9.20 9.17 13.75
CA ARG A 23 10.51 8.68 13.35
C ARG A 23 10.53 8.18 11.90
N CYS A 24 9.51 7.44 11.47
CA CYS A 24 9.38 7.00 10.08
C CYS A 24 9.23 8.21 9.13
N GLN A 25 8.47 9.23 9.54
CA GLN A 25 8.32 10.49 8.79
C GLN A 25 9.59 11.35 8.76
N LYS A 26 10.50 11.20 9.71
CA LYS A 26 11.82 11.86 9.69
C LYS A 26 12.82 11.12 8.80
N GLY A 27 12.87 9.78 8.87
CA GLY A 27 13.93 9.02 8.22
C GLY A 27 14.30 7.81 9.04
N ILE A 28 14.15 6.60 8.50
CA ILE A 28 14.82 5.45 9.09
C ILE A 28 16.26 5.45 8.57
N PRO A 29 17.28 5.41 9.46
CA PRO A 29 18.67 5.30 9.03
C PRO A 29 18.89 4.08 8.13
N PRO A 30 19.72 4.17 7.07
CA PRO A 30 19.93 3.07 6.13
C PRO A 30 20.27 1.73 6.79
N SER A 31 21.17 1.74 7.76
CA SER A 31 21.60 0.54 8.51
C SER A 31 20.49 -0.12 9.35
N LEU A 32 19.39 0.59 9.61
CA LEU A 32 18.27 0.09 10.41
C LEU A 32 17.07 -0.32 9.55
N ARG A 33 17.01 0.02 8.26
CA ARG A 33 15.83 -0.18 7.41
C ARG A 33 15.40 -1.63 7.33
N GLY A 34 16.32 -2.55 6.99
CA GLY A 34 15.99 -3.97 6.85
C GLY A 34 15.26 -4.50 8.08
N ARG A 35 15.84 -4.29 9.27
CA ARG A 35 15.22 -4.71 10.53
C ARG A 35 13.94 -3.93 10.85
N ALA A 36 13.94 -2.61 10.70
CA ALA A 36 12.77 -1.78 11.02
C ALA A 36 11.56 -2.13 10.15
N TRP A 37 11.75 -2.32 8.84
CA TRP A 37 10.70 -2.73 7.91
C TRP A 37 10.13 -4.11 8.27
N GLN A 38 10.95 -5.06 8.72
CA GLN A 38 10.44 -6.34 9.19
C GLN A 38 9.53 -6.21 10.43
N TYR A 39 9.90 -5.35 11.39
CA TYR A 39 9.05 -5.10 12.56
C TYR A 39 7.79 -4.34 12.21
N LEU A 40 7.88 -3.30 11.37
CA LEU A 40 6.74 -2.46 10.98
C LEU A 40 5.73 -3.25 10.13
N SER A 41 6.22 -4.07 9.19
CA SER A 41 5.36 -4.93 8.37
C SER A 41 4.68 -6.03 9.19
N GLY A 42 5.34 -6.51 10.25
CA GLY A 42 4.99 -7.73 10.95
C GLY A 42 5.57 -8.98 10.29
N SER A 43 6.42 -8.84 9.27
CA SER A 43 7.03 -9.98 8.59
C SER A 43 7.95 -10.78 9.49
N LYS A 44 8.59 -10.13 10.48
CA LYS A 44 9.40 -10.82 11.49
C LYS A 44 8.59 -11.89 12.24
N VAL A 45 7.40 -11.53 12.71
CA VAL A 45 6.51 -12.44 13.44
C VAL A 45 6.06 -13.58 12.52
N LYS A 46 5.75 -13.27 11.25
CA LYS A 46 5.33 -14.29 10.28
C LYS A 46 6.46 -15.26 9.94
N LEU A 47 7.70 -14.78 9.81
CA LEU A 47 8.89 -15.60 9.67
C LEU A 47 9.06 -16.54 10.86
N GLU A 48 9.04 -16.01 12.09
CA GLU A 48 9.18 -16.82 13.32
C GLU A 48 8.10 -17.90 13.47
N GLN A 49 6.89 -17.65 12.95
CA GLN A 49 5.80 -18.63 12.94
C GLN A 49 5.92 -19.70 11.85
N ASN A 50 6.80 -19.50 10.86
CA ASN A 50 6.93 -20.34 9.68
C ASN A 50 8.43 -20.62 9.39
N MET A 51 9.21 -20.85 10.46
CA MET A 51 10.65 -21.10 10.37
C MET A 51 10.95 -22.23 9.38
N GLY A 52 11.92 -22.02 8.48
CA GLY A 52 12.33 -23.00 7.46
C GLY A 52 11.39 -23.11 6.26
N LYS A 53 10.24 -22.41 6.25
CA LYS A 53 9.28 -22.51 5.14
C LYS A 53 9.82 -21.92 3.84
N PHE A 54 10.62 -20.85 3.91
CA PHE A 54 11.23 -20.28 2.70
C PHE A 54 12.17 -21.28 2.03
N ASP A 55 13.05 -21.92 2.80
CA ASP A 55 13.97 -22.94 2.29
C ASP A 55 13.22 -24.14 1.73
N GLU A 56 12.16 -24.60 2.40
CA GLU A 56 11.27 -25.65 1.89
C GLU A 56 10.71 -25.29 0.50
N LEU A 57 10.16 -24.08 0.35
CA LEU A 57 9.59 -23.61 -0.91
C LEU A 57 10.65 -23.41 -2.00
N ASP A 58 11.85 -22.98 -1.63
CA ASP A 58 12.94 -22.77 -2.58
C ASP A 58 13.47 -24.11 -3.14
N LEU A 59 13.36 -25.20 -2.39
CA LEU A 59 13.71 -26.55 -2.87
C LEU A 59 12.68 -27.15 -3.83
N LEU A 60 11.43 -26.68 -3.82
CA LEU A 60 10.37 -27.22 -4.67
C LEU A 60 10.51 -26.76 -6.13
N PRO A 61 10.16 -27.64 -7.10
CA PRO A 61 10.07 -27.25 -8.50
C PRO A 61 8.83 -26.35 -8.68
N GLY A 62 9.06 -25.04 -8.85
CA GLY A 62 7.99 -24.07 -9.14
C GLY A 62 7.23 -24.38 -10.43
N ASP A 63 6.04 -23.79 -10.60
CA ASP A 63 5.27 -23.93 -11.84
C ASP A 63 6.00 -23.26 -13.02
N PRO A 64 6.34 -24.01 -14.10
CA PRO A 64 7.05 -23.48 -15.26
C PRO A 64 6.42 -22.21 -15.85
N LYS A 65 5.09 -22.10 -15.81
CA LYS A 65 4.36 -20.90 -16.26
C LYS A 65 4.89 -19.65 -15.56
N TRP A 66 5.12 -19.72 -14.25
CA TRP A 66 5.59 -18.57 -13.48
C TRP A 66 7.09 -18.38 -13.61
N LEU A 67 7.86 -19.47 -13.63
CA LEU A 67 9.33 -19.42 -13.76
C LEU A 67 9.73 -18.65 -15.02
N ASP A 68 9.14 -18.99 -16.17
CA ASP A 68 9.43 -18.34 -17.45
C ASP A 68 9.14 -16.83 -17.42
N VAL A 69 8.05 -16.43 -16.74
CA VAL A 69 7.68 -15.01 -16.63
C VAL A 69 8.64 -14.28 -15.70
N ILE A 70 9.00 -14.89 -14.56
CA ILE A 70 9.93 -14.32 -13.60
C ILE A 70 11.31 -14.13 -14.26
N GLU A 71 11.86 -15.14 -14.93
CA GLU A 71 13.18 -15.07 -15.58
C GLU A 71 13.25 -13.94 -16.62
N ARG A 72 12.18 -13.75 -17.40
CA ARG A 72 12.07 -12.65 -18.35
C ARG A 72 11.96 -11.29 -17.68
N ASP A 73 11.55 -11.20 -16.42
CA ASP A 73 11.42 -9.93 -15.72
C ASP A 73 12.68 -9.53 -14.94
N LEU A 74 13.52 -10.50 -14.54
CA LEU A 74 14.71 -10.27 -13.69
C LEU A 74 15.63 -9.18 -14.26
N HIS A 75 15.92 -9.24 -15.57
CA HIS A 75 16.86 -8.32 -16.22
C HIS A 75 16.35 -6.88 -16.30
N ARG A 76 15.06 -6.65 -16.08
CA ARG A 76 14.44 -5.31 -16.14
C ARG A 76 14.40 -4.62 -14.78
N GLN A 77 14.77 -5.32 -13.70
CA GLN A 77 14.71 -4.77 -12.35
C GLN A 77 16.04 -4.16 -11.95
N PHE A 78 16.05 -2.83 -11.80
CA PHE A 78 17.23 -2.07 -11.37
C PHE A 78 18.52 -2.46 -12.13
N PRO A 79 18.53 -2.43 -13.48
CA PRO A 79 19.61 -3.01 -14.30
C PRO A 79 20.98 -2.36 -14.11
N PHE A 80 21.03 -1.15 -13.54
CA PHE A 80 22.26 -0.41 -13.25
C PHE A 80 22.72 -0.52 -11.79
N HIS A 81 21.95 -1.21 -10.94
CA HIS A 81 22.30 -1.39 -9.53
C HIS A 81 23.28 -2.55 -9.39
N GLU A 82 24.35 -2.37 -8.60
CA GLU A 82 25.44 -3.35 -8.43
C GLU A 82 24.94 -4.76 -8.07
N MET A 83 23.92 -4.86 -7.22
CA MET A 83 23.30 -6.14 -6.86
C MET A 83 22.64 -6.89 -8.03
N PHE A 84 22.15 -6.20 -9.06
CA PHE A 84 21.32 -6.78 -10.13
C PHE A 84 21.93 -6.66 -11.54
N VAL A 85 23.05 -5.95 -11.68
CA VAL A 85 23.72 -5.67 -12.97
C VAL A 85 24.25 -6.94 -13.63
N SER A 86 24.77 -7.89 -12.85
CA SER A 86 25.31 -9.15 -13.36
C SER A 86 24.18 -10.11 -13.71
N ARG A 87 24.01 -10.41 -15.00
CA ARG A 87 23.04 -11.41 -15.47
C ARG A 87 23.36 -12.77 -14.86
N GLY A 88 22.38 -13.36 -14.16
CA GLY A 88 22.57 -14.60 -13.43
C GLY A 88 23.48 -14.48 -12.20
N GLY A 89 23.83 -13.26 -11.76
CA GLY A 89 24.55 -13.03 -10.51
C GLY A 89 23.69 -13.26 -9.27
N HIS A 90 24.31 -13.20 -8.09
CA HIS A 90 23.66 -13.55 -6.82
C HIS A 90 22.34 -12.79 -6.58
N GLY A 91 22.26 -11.50 -6.92
CA GLY A 91 21.05 -10.72 -6.65
C GLY A 91 19.89 -11.10 -7.57
N GLN A 92 20.14 -11.44 -8.84
CA GLN A 92 19.10 -11.96 -9.73
C GLN A 92 18.65 -13.36 -9.29
N GLN A 93 19.57 -14.19 -8.79
CA GLN A 93 19.24 -15.50 -8.24
C GLN A 93 18.38 -15.36 -6.98
N ASP A 94 18.74 -14.50 -6.03
CA ASP A 94 17.93 -14.26 -4.84
C ASP A 94 16.55 -13.66 -5.18
N LEU A 95 16.48 -12.77 -6.16
CA LEU A 95 15.21 -12.24 -6.67
C LEU A 95 14.33 -13.35 -7.26
N PHE A 96 14.90 -14.24 -8.06
CA PHE A 96 14.20 -15.40 -8.59
C PHE A 96 13.69 -16.31 -7.47
N ARG A 97 14.55 -16.64 -6.48
CA ARG A 97 14.20 -17.49 -5.34
C ARG A 97 13.04 -16.91 -4.54
N VAL A 98 13.07 -15.61 -4.23
CA VAL A 98 11.99 -14.91 -3.52
C VAL A 98 10.68 -14.95 -4.29
N LEU A 99 10.70 -14.64 -5.59
CA LEU A 99 9.49 -14.59 -6.41
C LEU A 99 8.91 -15.99 -6.67
N LYS A 100 9.77 -17.00 -6.93
CA LYS A 100 9.37 -18.40 -7.05
C LYS A 100 8.74 -18.91 -5.75
N ALA A 101 9.38 -18.67 -4.61
CA ALA A 101 8.84 -19.07 -3.32
C ALA A 101 7.48 -18.39 -3.06
N TYR A 102 7.30 -17.13 -3.48
CA TYR A 102 6.01 -16.44 -3.39
C TYR A 102 4.91 -17.15 -4.18
N THR A 103 5.16 -17.54 -5.44
CA THR A 103 4.13 -18.22 -6.25
C THR A 103 3.75 -19.58 -5.69
N LEU A 104 4.68 -20.28 -5.05
CA LEU A 104 4.41 -21.54 -4.34
C LEU A 104 3.66 -21.33 -3.03
N TYR A 105 3.93 -20.22 -2.33
CA TYR A 105 3.23 -19.85 -1.09
C TYR A 105 1.80 -19.34 -1.33
N ARG A 106 1.59 -18.64 -2.47
CA ARG A 106 0.33 -18.04 -2.90
C ARG A 106 -0.03 -18.46 -4.34
N PRO A 107 -0.31 -19.76 -4.59
CA PRO A 107 -0.59 -20.26 -5.93
C PRO A 107 -1.83 -19.63 -6.58
N GLU A 108 -2.79 -19.17 -5.76
CA GLU A 108 -4.00 -18.50 -6.22
C GLU A 108 -3.77 -17.09 -6.78
N GLU A 109 -2.71 -16.40 -6.33
CA GLU A 109 -2.30 -15.10 -6.88
C GLU A 109 -1.24 -15.27 -7.97
N GLY A 110 -0.34 -16.26 -7.82
CA GLY A 110 0.74 -16.50 -8.75
C GLY A 110 1.77 -15.36 -8.77
N TYR A 111 2.27 -15.04 -9.96
CA TYR A 111 3.22 -13.94 -10.17
C TYR A 111 2.65 -12.83 -11.05
N CYS A 112 2.72 -11.61 -10.53
CA CYS A 112 2.46 -10.37 -11.24
C CYS A 112 3.77 -9.59 -11.38
N GLN A 113 4.05 -9.05 -12.58
CA GLN A 113 5.30 -8.35 -12.90
C GLN A 113 5.61 -7.17 -11.95
N ALA A 114 4.57 -6.56 -11.37
CA ALA A 114 4.69 -5.48 -10.41
C ALA A 114 5.29 -5.91 -9.05
N GLN A 115 5.40 -7.21 -8.77
CA GLN A 115 6.00 -7.73 -7.54
C GLN A 115 7.53 -7.74 -7.60
N ALA A 116 8.14 -7.96 -8.77
CA ALA A 116 9.59 -8.00 -8.90
C ALA A 116 10.31 -6.71 -8.45
N PRO A 117 9.87 -5.49 -8.80
CA PRO A 117 10.53 -4.30 -8.28
C PRO A 117 10.37 -4.17 -6.76
N ILE A 118 9.25 -4.60 -6.18
CA ILE A 118 9.06 -4.62 -4.71
C ILE A 118 10.05 -5.58 -4.05
N ALA A 119 10.15 -6.82 -4.56
CA ALA A 119 11.09 -7.81 -4.06
C ALA A 119 12.56 -7.34 -4.18
N ALA A 120 12.90 -6.68 -5.29
CA ALA A 120 14.24 -6.13 -5.49
C ALA A 120 14.58 -5.04 -4.46
N VAL A 121 13.66 -4.09 -4.17
CA VAL A 121 13.87 -3.07 -3.12
C VAL A 121 14.09 -3.72 -1.75
N LEU A 122 13.35 -4.79 -1.45
CA LEU A 122 13.53 -5.54 -0.20
C LEU A 122 14.91 -6.20 -0.13
N LEU A 123 15.33 -6.89 -1.19
CA LEU A 123 16.64 -7.57 -1.26
C LEU A 123 17.83 -6.62 -1.11
N MET A 124 17.69 -5.35 -1.53
CA MET A 124 18.71 -4.33 -1.28
C MET A 124 18.91 -4.01 0.21
N HIS A 125 17.99 -4.42 1.10
CA HIS A 125 18.01 -4.08 2.52
C HIS A 125 18.00 -5.28 3.47
N MET A 126 17.72 -6.49 2.97
CA MET A 126 17.63 -7.69 3.79
C MET A 126 17.89 -8.96 2.96
N PRO A 127 18.28 -10.08 3.58
CA PRO A 127 18.46 -11.35 2.88
C PRO A 127 17.15 -11.92 2.34
N ALA A 128 17.27 -12.94 1.46
CA ALA A 128 16.16 -13.49 0.68
C ALA A 128 14.97 -13.95 1.53
N GLU A 129 15.18 -14.70 2.61
CA GLU A 129 14.09 -15.17 3.47
C GLU A 129 13.30 -14.00 4.09
N GLN A 130 14.02 -12.98 4.58
CA GLN A 130 13.39 -11.80 5.18
C GLN A 130 12.64 -10.98 4.12
N ALA A 131 13.21 -10.86 2.92
CA ALA A 131 12.58 -10.20 1.79
C ALA A 131 11.30 -10.93 1.35
N PHE A 132 11.33 -12.26 1.29
CA PHE A 132 10.17 -13.11 1.02
C PHE A 132 9.03 -12.83 2.00
N TRP A 133 9.28 -12.86 3.30
CA TRP A 133 8.22 -12.60 4.29
C TRP A 133 7.71 -11.16 4.27
N CYS A 134 8.57 -10.18 3.96
CA CYS A 134 8.15 -8.81 3.72
C CYS A 134 7.24 -8.70 2.49
N LEU A 135 7.59 -9.35 1.38
CA LEU A 135 6.76 -9.39 0.17
C LEU A 135 5.39 -10.00 0.46
N VAL A 136 5.37 -11.13 1.18
CA VAL A 136 4.12 -11.77 1.63
C VAL A 136 3.25 -10.80 2.44
N GLN A 137 3.84 -10.08 3.40
CA GLN A 137 3.09 -9.07 4.15
C GLN A 137 2.58 -7.93 3.26
N ILE A 138 3.39 -7.45 2.31
CA ILE A 138 2.97 -6.39 1.39
C ILE A 138 1.75 -6.84 0.59
N CYS A 139 1.79 -8.01 -0.03
CA CYS A 139 0.71 -8.50 -0.87
C CYS A 139 -0.56 -8.82 -0.06
N GLU A 140 -0.45 -9.42 1.13
CA GLU A 140 -1.63 -9.85 1.89
C GLU A 140 -2.27 -8.74 2.74
N LYS A 141 -1.45 -7.88 3.33
CA LYS A 141 -1.88 -6.91 4.35
C LYS A 141 -1.92 -5.49 3.83
N TYR A 142 -0.89 -5.10 3.07
CA TYR A 142 -0.74 -3.70 2.64
C TYR A 142 -1.35 -3.41 1.28
N LEU A 143 -1.43 -4.40 0.39
CA LEU A 143 -1.95 -4.31 -0.96
C LEU A 143 -2.83 -5.54 -1.36
N PRO A 144 -3.73 -6.10 -0.51
CA PRO A 144 -4.57 -7.23 -0.87
C PRO A 144 -5.19 -7.12 -2.26
N GLY A 145 -5.10 -8.20 -3.03
CA GLY A 145 -5.65 -8.36 -4.38
C GLY A 145 -5.28 -7.30 -5.43
N TYR A 146 -4.25 -6.48 -5.17
CA TYR A 146 -3.64 -5.63 -6.21
C TYR A 146 -3.09 -6.47 -7.36
N TYR A 147 -2.59 -7.67 -7.06
CA TYR A 147 -1.93 -8.56 -8.01
C TYR A 147 -2.87 -9.62 -8.62
N SER A 148 -4.19 -9.45 -8.46
CA SER A 148 -5.17 -10.35 -9.08
C SER A 148 -5.31 -10.06 -10.59
N GLU A 149 -5.65 -11.09 -11.39
CA GLU A 149 -5.74 -10.97 -12.86
C GLU A 149 -6.69 -9.84 -13.33
N LYS A 150 -7.77 -9.59 -12.60
CA LYS A 150 -8.79 -8.59 -12.97
C LYS A 150 -8.48 -7.17 -12.50
N LEU A 151 -7.46 -6.99 -11.65
CA LEU A 151 -7.08 -5.68 -11.08
C LEU A 151 -8.25 -4.92 -10.42
N GLU A 152 -9.28 -5.63 -9.92
CA GLU A 152 -10.49 -5.02 -9.34
C GLU A 152 -10.14 -4.07 -8.17
N ALA A 153 -9.13 -4.46 -7.39
CA ALA A 153 -8.61 -3.67 -6.29
C ALA A 153 -8.06 -2.31 -6.75
N ILE A 154 -7.25 -2.32 -7.81
CA ILE A 154 -6.63 -1.12 -8.38
C ILE A 154 -7.68 -0.22 -9.01
N GLN A 155 -8.67 -0.80 -9.69
CA GLN A 155 -9.80 -0.04 -10.25
C GLN A 155 -10.59 0.69 -9.15
N LEU A 156 -10.92 -0.01 -8.06
CA LEU A 156 -11.60 0.59 -6.91
C LEU A 156 -10.77 1.71 -6.28
N ASP A 157 -9.48 1.44 -6.03
CA ASP A 157 -8.57 2.42 -5.44
C ASP A 157 -8.34 3.61 -6.37
N GLY A 158 -8.45 3.42 -7.69
CA GLY A 158 -8.45 4.52 -8.65
C GLY A 158 -9.67 5.42 -8.56
N GLN A 159 -10.85 4.86 -8.35
CA GLN A 159 -12.05 5.67 -8.10
C GLN A 159 -11.93 6.45 -6.78
N ILE A 160 -11.35 5.83 -5.74
CA ILE A 160 -11.06 6.49 -4.46
C ILE A 160 -10.06 7.63 -4.68
N LEU A 161 -8.94 7.37 -5.36
CA LEU A 161 -7.93 8.38 -5.68
C LEU A 161 -8.54 9.57 -6.43
N PHE A 162 -9.36 9.29 -7.44
CA PHE A 162 -10.03 10.32 -8.24
C PHE A 162 -11.01 11.15 -7.42
N SER A 163 -11.77 10.51 -6.53
CA SER A 163 -12.67 11.18 -5.59
C SER A 163 -11.92 12.06 -4.60
N LEU A 164 -10.74 11.63 -4.13
CA LEU A 164 -9.87 12.45 -3.29
C LEU A 164 -9.26 13.61 -4.08
N LEU A 165 -8.88 13.38 -5.34
CA LEU A 165 -8.36 14.43 -6.21
C LEU A 165 -9.37 15.55 -6.41
N HIS A 166 -10.67 15.24 -6.54
CA HIS A 166 -11.73 16.26 -6.62
C HIS A 166 -11.67 17.25 -5.45
N LYS A 167 -11.37 16.75 -4.24
CA LYS A 167 -11.29 17.57 -3.03
C LYS A 167 -9.93 18.29 -2.88
N VAL A 168 -8.84 17.62 -3.25
CA VAL A 168 -7.46 18.14 -3.07
C VAL A 168 -7.05 19.12 -4.18
N SER A 169 -7.48 18.85 -5.41
CA SER A 169 -7.21 19.69 -6.57
C SER A 169 -8.38 19.58 -7.57
N PRO A 170 -9.44 20.39 -7.36
CA PRO A 170 -10.57 20.45 -8.28
C PRO A 170 -10.15 20.77 -9.73
N VAL A 171 -9.07 21.53 -9.90
CA VAL A 171 -8.49 21.88 -11.20
C VAL A 171 -7.99 20.63 -11.94
N ALA A 172 -7.15 19.83 -11.29
CA ALA A 172 -6.63 18.59 -11.87
C ALA A 172 -7.77 17.58 -12.14
N TYR A 173 -8.71 17.43 -11.20
CA TYR A 173 -9.88 16.57 -11.38
C TYR A 173 -10.69 16.96 -12.62
N LYS A 174 -11.11 18.23 -12.73
CA LYS A 174 -11.91 18.71 -13.86
C LYS A 174 -11.20 18.50 -15.19
N HIS A 175 -9.88 18.71 -15.22
CA HIS A 175 -9.08 18.47 -16.41
C HIS A 175 -9.09 16.99 -16.82
N LEU A 176 -8.77 16.09 -15.90
CA LEU A 176 -8.77 14.64 -16.18
C LEU A 176 -10.15 14.12 -16.58
N SER A 177 -11.22 14.60 -15.92
CA SER A 177 -12.61 14.29 -16.31
C SER A 177 -12.92 14.77 -17.73
N LYS A 178 -12.53 16.00 -18.08
CA LYS A 178 -12.75 16.57 -19.42
C LYS A 178 -12.03 15.77 -20.50
N GLN A 179 -10.80 15.34 -20.22
CA GLN A 179 -9.99 14.54 -21.14
C GLN A 179 -10.31 13.04 -21.10
N LYS A 180 -11.31 12.62 -20.29
CA LYS A 180 -11.72 11.22 -20.10
C LYS A 180 -10.55 10.28 -19.77
N ILE A 181 -9.62 10.76 -18.93
CA ILE A 181 -8.47 9.97 -18.48
C ILE A 181 -8.85 9.21 -17.22
N ASP A 182 -9.00 7.90 -17.36
CA ASP A 182 -9.25 7.01 -16.23
C ASP A 182 -7.99 6.88 -15.34
N PRO A 183 -8.12 6.92 -14.01
CA PRO A 183 -7.03 6.68 -13.06
C PRO A 183 -6.14 5.48 -13.38
N ILE A 184 -6.73 4.36 -13.84
CA ILE A 184 -5.99 3.12 -14.13
C ILE A 184 -4.87 3.32 -15.16
N LEU A 185 -5.01 4.32 -16.05
CA LEU A 185 -4.04 4.58 -17.12
C LEU A 185 -2.69 5.13 -16.62
N TYR A 186 -2.65 5.76 -15.44
CA TYR A 186 -1.43 6.35 -14.90
C TYR A 186 -1.04 5.80 -13.52
N MET A 187 -2.02 5.38 -12.70
CA MET A 187 -1.73 5.00 -11.32
C MET A 187 -1.30 3.54 -11.15
N THR A 188 -1.57 2.68 -12.13
CA THR A 188 -1.36 1.22 -11.98
C THR A 188 0.08 0.90 -11.60
N GLU A 189 1.07 1.46 -12.31
CA GLU A 189 2.48 1.26 -11.96
C GLU A 189 2.81 1.89 -10.60
N TRP A 190 2.33 3.11 -10.35
CA TRP A 190 2.58 3.84 -9.09
C TRP A 190 2.14 3.04 -7.87
N PHE A 191 0.95 2.44 -7.92
CA PHE A 191 0.33 1.75 -6.80
C PHE A 191 0.81 0.32 -6.69
N MET A 192 0.80 -0.44 -7.79
CA MET A 192 1.19 -1.86 -7.77
C MET A 192 2.67 -2.06 -7.48
N CYS A 193 3.52 -1.11 -7.89
CA CYS A 193 4.96 -1.16 -7.60
C CYS A 193 5.34 -0.30 -6.38
N ALA A 194 4.38 0.23 -5.62
CA ALA A 194 4.61 1.14 -4.49
C ALA A 194 5.66 2.24 -4.80
N PHE A 195 5.54 2.85 -5.97
CA PHE A 195 6.43 3.87 -6.54
C PHE A 195 7.89 3.50 -6.81
N SER A 196 8.30 2.25 -6.58
CA SER A 196 9.69 1.78 -6.77
C SER A 196 10.24 1.96 -8.19
N ARG A 197 9.38 1.96 -9.21
CA ARG A 197 9.76 2.20 -10.61
C ARG A 197 9.67 3.67 -11.04
N THR A 198 8.96 4.48 -10.27
CA THR A 198 8.59 5.85 -10.67
C THR A 198 9.44 6.90 -9.98
N LEU A 199 9.72 6.74 -8.68
CA LEU A 199 10.41 7.76 -7.88
C LEU A 199 11.93 7.55 -7.88
N PRO A 200 12.73 8.62 -7.68
CA PRO A 200 14.15 8.51 -7.39
C PRO A 200 14.37 7.68 -6.13
N TRP A 201 15.52 6.99 -6.08
CA TRP A 201 15.81 6.02 -5.01
C TRP A 201 15.63 6.58 -3.60
N SER A 202 16.17 7.77 -3.33
CA SER A 202 16.04 8.44 -2.02
C SER A 202 14.57 8.65 -1.63
N SER A 203 13.73 9.09 -2.56
CA SER A 203 12.29 9.25 -2.37
C SER A 203 11.56 7.93 -2.15
N VAL A 204 11.92 6.86 -2.89
CA VAL A 204 11.35 5.51 -2.67
C VAL A 204 11.55 5.09 -1.23
N LEU A 205 12.76 5.21 -0.68
CA LEU A 205 13.06 4.81 0.69
C LEU A 205 12.23 5.58 1.72
N ARG A 206 12.04 6.89 1.53
CA ARG A 206 11.22 7.69 2.45
C ARG A 206 9.74 7.35 2.37
N VAL A 207 9.23 7.10 1.17
CA VAL A 207 7.86 6.62 0.97
C VAL A 207 7.67 5.26 1.64
N TRP A 208 8.63 4.35 1.50
CA TRP A 208 8.57 3.01 2.09
C TRP A 208 8.65 3.02 3.62
N ASP A 209 9.51 3.87 4.20
CA ASP A 209 9.57 4.09 5.65
C ASP A 209 8.20 4.48 6.22
N MET A 210 7.50 5.40 5.55
CA MET A 210 6.15 5.80 5.95
C MET A 210 5.13 4.70 5.64
N PHE A 211 5.21 4.07 4.47
CA PHE A 211 4.27 3.04 4.02
C PHE A 211 4.18 1.85 4.97
N PHE A 212 5.31 1.34 5.47
CA PHE A 212 5.28 0.22 6.43
C PHE A 212 4.65 0.61 7.77
N CYS A 213 4.78 1.87 8.20
CA CYS A 213 4.22 2.35 9.47
C CYS A 213 2.74 2.77 9.36
N GLU A 214 2.37 3.37 8.24
CA GLU A 214 1.09 4.09 8.05
C GLU A 214 0.15 3.37 7.07
N GLY A 215 0.64 2.40 6.31
CA GLY A 215 -0.14 1.59 5.37
C GLY A 215 -0.34 2.24 4.00
N VAL A 216 -1.26 1.65 3.21
CA VAL A 216 -1.56 2.05 1.83
C VAL A 216 -1.93 3.53 1.68
N LYS A 217 -2.43 4.19 2.73
CA LYS A 217 -2.74 5.63 2.69
C LYS A 217 -1.55 6.48 2.25
N ILE A 218 -0.32 6.05 2.51
CA ILE A 218 0.91 6.71 2.05
C ILE A 218 0.98 6.75 0.52
N ILE A 219 0.63 5.64 -0.14
CA ILE A 219 0.62 5.53 -1.61
C ILE A 219 -0.38 6.54 -2.20
N PHE A 220 -1.57 6.65 -1.60
CA PHE A 220 -2.56 7.68 -1.98
C PHE A 220 -2.05 9.10 -1.77
N ARG A 221 -1.40 9.40 -0.63
CA ARG A 221 -0.85 10.75 -0.37
C ARG A 221 0.13 11.14 -1.47
N VAL A 222 1.07 10.25 -1.78
CA VAL A 222 2.09 10.47 -2.80
C VAL A 222 1.44 10.67 -4.17
N GLY A 223 0.51 9.80 -4.57
CA GLY A 223 -0.21 9.95 -5.84
C GLY A 223 -0.92 11.30 -5.98
N LEU A 224 -1.58 11.77 -4.92
CA LEU A 224 -2.27 13.07 -4.92
C LEU A 224 -1.32 14.26 -4.96
N VAL A 225 -0.19 14.18 -4.25
CA VAL A 225 0.88 15.20 -4.33
C VAL A 225 1.40 15.29 -5.77
N LEU A 226 1.69 14.16 -6.41
CA LEU A 226 2.15 14.13 -7.80
C LEU A 226 1.11 14.72 -8.75
N LEU A 227 -0.17 14.33 -8.64
CA LEU A 227 -1.24 14.85 -9.49
C LEU A 227 -1.46 16.35 -9.28
N LYS A 228 -1.56 16.82 -8.03
CA LYS A 228 -1.73 18.25 -7.68
C LYS A 228 -0.58 19.07 -8.24
N HIS A 229 0.66 18.60 -8.09
CA HIS A 229 1.81 19.36 -8.56
C HIS A 229 2.10 19.21 -10.05
N THR A 230 1.46 18.26 -10.72
CA THR A 230 1.55 18.11 -12.19
C THR A 230 0.44 18.88 -12.92
N LEU A 231 -0.79 18.85 -12.41
CA LEU A 231 -1.99 19.34 -13.12
C LEU A 231 -2.82 20.37 -12.33
N GLY A 232 -2.45 20.70 -11.09
CA GLY A 232 -3.33 21.42 -10.16
C GLY A 232 -3.46 22.93 -10.34
N SER A 233 -2.95 23.51 -11.44
CA SER A 233 -3.05 24.94 -11.72
C SER A 233 -3.21 25.19 -13.22
N SER A 234 -3.96 26.23 -13.59
CA SER A 234 -4.20 26.58 -14.99
C SER A 234 -2.92 26.76 -15.81
N ASP A 235 -1.85 27.32 -15.21
CA ASP A 235 -0.56 27.48 -15.89
C ASP A 235 0.07 26.15 -16.30
N LYS A 236 -0.04 25.12 -15.45
CA LYS A 236 0.45 23.77 -15.77
C LYS A 236 -0.37 23.14 -16.88
N LEU A 237 -1.67 23.40 -16.90
CA LEU A 237 -2.60 22.88 -17.91
C LEU A 237 -2.44 23.52 -19.29
N LYS A 238 -1.83 24.72 -19.41
CA LYS A 238 -1.56 25.36 -20.72
C LYS A 238 -0.81 24.42 -21.68
N SER A 239 0.06 23.58 -21.11
CA SER A 239 0.88 22.60 -21.82
C SER A 239 0.26 21.21 -21.95
N CYS A 240 -0.97 21.02 -21.47
CA CYS A 240 -1.69 19.74 -21.45
C CYS A 240 -3.11 19.96 -22.00
N GLN A 241 -3.26 20.28 -23.28
CA GLN A 241 -4.56 20.66 -23.85
C GLN A 241 -5.46 19.45 -24.16
N GLY A 242 -4.86 18.32 -24.55
CA GLY A 242 -5.54 17.09 -24.90
C GLY A 242 -5.19 15.92 -23.99
N GLN A 243 -5.78 14.76 -24.30
CA GLN A 243 -5.54 13.51 -23.62
C GLN A 243 -4.07 13.07 -23.75
N TYR A 244 -3.48 13.19 -24.94
CA TYR A 244 -2.13 12.77 -25.23
C TYR A 244 -1.09 13.54 -24.41
N GLU A 245 -1.10 14.87 -24.45
CA GLU A 245 -0.12 15.70 -23.71
C GLU A 245 -0.27 15.52 -22.20
N THR A 246 -1.49 15.28 -21.73
CA THR A 246 -1.75 14.99 -20.32
C THR A 246 -1.16 13.64 -19.91
N MET A 247 -1.35 12.60 -20.72
CA MET A 247 -0.78 11.28 -20.46
C MET A 247 0.75 11.28 -20.53
N GLU A 248 1.34 11.95 -21.50
CA GLU A 248 2.79 12.12 -21.59
C GLU A 248 3.34 12.81 -20.35
N ARG A 249 2.66 13.86 -19.87
CA ARG A 249 3.05 14.55 -18.63
C ARG A 249 2.94 13.67 -17.38
N LEU A 250 1.92 12.81 -17.31
CA LEU A 250 1.75 11.89 -16.19
C LEU A 250 2.76 10.73 -16.20
N ARG A 251 3.23 10.31 -17.39
CA ARG A 251 4.31 9.32 -17.54
C ARG A 251 5.68 9.91 -17.26
N ALA A 252 5.92 11.15 -17.68
CA ALA A 252 7.17 11.87 -17.50
C ALA A 252 7.01 12.99 -16.45
N LEU A 253 6.85 12.57 -15.20
CA LEU A 253 6.73 13.49 -14.07
C LEU A 253 8.00 14.34 -13.92
N SER A 254 7.83 15.60 -13.49
CA SER A 254 8.96 16.51 -13.29
C SER A 254 9.88 16.00 -12.17
N PRO A 255 11.21 15.94 -12.38
CA PRO A 255 12.14 15.52 -11.35
C PRO A 255 12.03 16.34 -10.06
N LYS A 256 11.67 17.63 -10.16
CA LYS A 256 11.54 18.55 -9.02
C LYS A 256 10.49 18.08 -8.00
N ILE A 257 9.35 17.57 -8.48
CA ILE A 257 8.26 17.14 -7.58
C ILE A 257 8.49 15.73 -7.03
N MET A 258 9.42 14.99 -7.63
CA MET A 258 9.78 13.64 -7.22
C MET A 258 10.97 13.61 -6.25
N GLN A 259 11.64 14.74 -6.01
CA GLN A 259 12.74 14.83 -5.06
C GLN A 259 12.29 14.56 -3.62
N GLU A 260 13.17 13.94 -2.85
CA GLU A 260 12.89 13.46 -1.49
C GLU A 260 12.35 14.57 -0.59
N THR A 261 13.07 15.70 -0.54
CA THR A 261 12.77 16.83 0.35
C THR A 261 11.39 17.40 0.08
N PHE A 262 11.08 17.65 -1.19
CA PHE A 262 9.79 18.16 -1.63
C PHE A 262 8.66 17.18 -1.33
N LEU A 263 8.83 15.92 -1.72
CA LEU A 263 7.77 14.92 -1.60
C LEU A 263 7.43 14.63 -0.14
N VAL A 264 8.45 14.47 0.72
CA VAL A 264 8.25 14.23 2.15
C VAL A 264 7.60 15.43 2.83
N GLN A 265 7.99 16.65 2.47
CA GLN A 265 7.37 17.86 3.01
C GLN A 265 5.88 17.92 2.65
N GLU A 266 5.53 17.75 1.37
CA GLU A 266 4.13 17.82 0.93
C GLU A 266 3.27 16.69 1.54
N VAL A 267 3.80 15.46 1.60
CA VAL A 267 3.10 14.30 2.20
C VAL A 267 2.87 14.50 3.70
N ARG A 268 3.81 15.12 4.42
CA ARG A 268 3.69 15.41 5.86
C ARG A 268 2.76 16.57 6.14
N CYS A 269 2.89 17.65 5.40
CA CYS A 269 2.04 18.82 5.55
C CYS A 269 0.58 18.45 5.28
N TRP A 270 0.25 17.35 4.58
CA TRP A 270 -1.12 16.96 4.25
C TRP A 270 -2.11 16.93 5.43
N GLY A 271 -1.64 16.78 6.68
CA GLY A 271 -2.47 16.93 7.89
C GLY A 271 -2.85 18.37 8.27
N GLU A 272 -2.11 19.38 7.79
CA GLU A 272 -2.28 20.81 8.08
C GLU A 272 -3.05 21.55 6.97
N TRP A 273 -3.18 20.99 5.77
CA TRP A 273 -3.85 21.65 4.62
C TRP A 273 -5.37 21.80 4.75
N GLY A 274 -5.99 21.44 5.89
CA GLY A 274 -7.45 21.30 5.97
C GLY A 274 -8.00 20.36 4.89
N GLY A 275 -7.15 19.47 4.35
CA GLY A 275 -7.54 18.49 3.36
C GLY A 275 -8.66 17.63 3.95
N PRO A 276 -9.54 17.05 3.11
CA PRO A 276 -10.52 16.12 3.63
C PRO A 276 -9.78 15.10 4.49
N VAL A 277 -10.15 15.01 5.77
CA VAL A 277 -9.90 13.79 6.53
C VAL A 277 -10.34 12.69 5.58
N LEU A 278 -9.43 11.77 5.21
CA LEU A 278 -9.81 10.61 4.43
C LEU A 278 -11.11 10.10 5.07
N PRO A 279 -12.18 9.78 4.32
CA PRO A 279 -13.51 9.52 4.89
C PRO A 279 -13.38 8.70 6.16
N SER A 280 -14.17 8.93 7.22
CA SER A 280 -13.96 8.25 8.51
C SER A 280 -13.78 6.74 8.35
N TRP A 281 -14.32 6.07 7.33
CA TRP A 281 -14.01 4.69 6.92
C TRP A 281 -12.58 4.38 6.43
N LEU A 282 -11.66 5.34 6.33
CA LEU A 282 -10.22 5.18 6.13
C LEU A 282 -9.45 5.44 7.45
N HIS A 283 -10.11 6.03 8.46
CA HIS A 283 -9.58 6.31 9.81
C HIS A 283 -10.21 5.42 10.92
N CYS A 284 -11.41 4.87 10.72
CA CYS A 284 -12.24 4.13 11.67
C CYS A 284 -11.97 2.63 11.55
N TRP A 285 -10.71 2.28 11.70
CA TRP A 285 -10.18 0.94 11.41
C TRP A 285 -9.40 0.38 12.61
N THR A 286 -9.90 0.64 13.81
CA THR A 286 -9.43 -0.01 15.04
C THR A 286 -10.47 -1.06 15.47
N GLY A 287 -10.13 -2.35 15.38
CA GLY A 287 -10.78 -3.39 16.17
C GLY A 287 -11.86 -4.28 15.52
N LEU A 288 -11.66 -4.79 14.30
CA LEU A 288 -12.44 -5.94 13.80
C LEU A 288 -11.52 -7.08 13.29
N PRO A 289 -11.83 -8.36 13.58
CA PRO A 289 -11.07 -9.50 13.07
C PRO A 289 -11.16 -9.57 11.54
N LEU A 290 -10.02 -9.88 10.90
CA LEU A 290 -9.94 -10.20 9.48
C LEU A 290 -10.95 -11.31 9.12
N GLY A 291 -11.78 -11.09 8.10
CA GLY A 291 -12.56 -12.16 7.46
C GLY A 291 -14.07 -11.96 7.25
N ARG A 292 -14.68 -10.80 7.58
CA ARG A 292 -16.08 -10.55 7.19
C ARG A 292 -16.20 -9.43 6.16
N GLN A 293 -16.76 -9.74 5.00
CA GLN A 293 -17.22 -8.77 4.02
C GLN A 293 -18.44 -8.05 4.61
N SER A 294 -18.37 -6.73 4.79
CA SER A 294 -19.55 -5.91 5.13
C SER A 294 -19.87 -4.95 4.00
N TRP A 295 -21.15 -4.89 3.64
CA TRP A 295 -21.69 -3.97 2.64
C TRP A 295 -21.88 -2.59 3.25
N CYS A 296 -21.43 -1.54 2.58
CA CYS A 296 -21.78 -0.15 2.90
C CYS A 296 -22.34 0.52 1.64
N SER A 297 -23.55 1.09 1.74
CA SER A 297 -24.16 1.86 0.67
C SER A 297 -23.63 3.28 0.66
N ILE A 298 -23.06 3.71 -0.46
CA ILE A 298 -22.75 5.12 -0.75
C ILE A 298 -23.52 5.49 -2.02
N GLY A 299 -24.45 6.43 -1.91
CA GLY A 299 -25.17 6.99 -3.08
C GLY A 299 -26.17 6.06 -3.77
N GLY A 300 -26.84 5.16 -3.04
CA GLY A 300 -27.87 4.28 -3.60
C GLY A 300 -27.36 3.04 -4.35
N SER A 301 -26.04 2.88 -4.46
CA SER A 301 -25.41 1.68 -5.02
C SER A 301 -24.69 0.90 -3.92
N ALA A 302 -24.99 -0.40 -3.82
CA ALA A 302 -24.33 -1.30 -2.88
C ALA A 302 -22.91 -1.62 -3.38
N GLN A 303 -21.87 -1.12 -2.71
CA GLN A 303 -20.47 -1.40 -3.05
C GLN A 303 -19.81 -2.25 -1.96
N LYS A 304 -19.01 -3.24 -2.37
CA LYS A 304 -18.21 -4.09 -1.48
C LYS A 304 -17.11 -3.23 -0.84
N ALA A 305 -17.22 -2.94 0.46
CA ALA A 305 -16.17 -2.25 1.19
C ALA A 305 -15.05 -3.24 1.52
N ARG A 306 -13.82 -2.92 1.11
CA ARG A 306 -12.64 -3.71 1.46
C ARG A 306 -12.06 -3.24 2.78
N ILE A 307 -11.72 -4.22 3.61
CA ILE A 307 -11.38 -4.06 5.01
C ILE A 307 -9.84 -3.98 5.16
N TRP A 308 -9.28 -2.79 5.39
CA TRP A 308 -7.82 -2.57 5.48
C TRP A 308 -7.41 -2.23 6.92
N GLY A 309 -6.99 -3.24 7.70
CA GLY A 309 -6.55 -3.06 9.08
C GLY A 309 -5.20 -2.33 9.20
N CYS A 310 -5.14 -1.25 9.99
CA CYS A 310 -3.88 -0.80 10.60
C CYS A 310 -3.70 -1.51 11.94
N LEU A 311 -2.54 -2.14 12.19
CA LEU A 311 -2.23 -2.76 13.48
C LEU A 311 -1.03 -2.07 14.14
N CYS A 312 -1.22 -1.75 15.42
CA CYS A 312 -0.13 -1.44 16.34
C CYS A 312 0.83 -2.64 16.44
N PRO A 313 2.13 -2.40 16.67
CA PRO A 313 3.10 -3.48 16.86
C PRO A 313 2.79 -4.21 18.18
N GLY A 314 2.29 -5.43 18.09
CA GLY A 314 1.96 -6.29 19.22
C GLY A 314 0.72 -7.14 18.94
N GLY A 315 0.92 -8.37 18.49
CA GLY A 315 -0.14 -9.29 18.06
C GLY A 315 -0.98 -9.90 19.19
N TYR A 316 -1.69 -9.07 19.97
CA TYR A 316 -2.67 -9.55 20.95
C TYR A 316 -4.09 -9.06 20.62
N PRO A 317 -5.09 -9.95 20.50
CA PRO A 317 -6.48 -9.55 20.42
C PRO A 317 -7.00 -9.16 21.81
N THR A 318 -7.41 -7.91 22.01
CA THR A 318 -8.10 -7.49 23.24
C THR A 318 -9.62 -7.70 23.12
N PRO A 319 -10.31 -8.19 24.17
CA PRO A 319 -11.76 -8.35 24.18
C PRO A 319 -12.43 -6.97 24.33
N CYS A 320 -13.30 -6.59 23.40
CA CYS A 320 -14.03 -5.33 23.47
C CYS A 320 -15.21 -5.47 24.44
N SER A 321 -15.11 -4.81 25.61
CA SER A 321 -16.24 -4.59 26.50
C SER A 321 -17.31 -3.75 25.79
N ARG A 322 -18.53 -4.29 25.71
CA ARG A 322 -19.75 -3.54 25.38
C ARG A 322 -19.79 -2.26 26.20
N SER A 323 -19.83 -1.10 25.54
CA SER A 323 -20.59 0.11 25.90
C SER A 323 -19.88 1.34 25.33
N LEU A 324 -20.61 2.07 24.46
CA LEU A 324 -20.42 3.45 23.97
C LEU A 324 -20.52 3.53 22.45
N VAL A 325 -21.71 3.18 21.94
CA VAL A 325 -22.22 3.71 20.67
C VAL A 325 -23.41 4.58 21.02
N THR A 326 -23.15 5.85 21.29
CA THR A 326 -24.17 6.89 21.33
C THR A 326 -23.48 8.18 20.93
N LEU A 327 -24.13 8.96 20.06
CA LEU A 327 -23.73 10.25 19.48
C LEU A 327 -23.12 10.17 18.07
N ALA A 328 -24.02 10.19 17.08
CA ALA A 328 -24.26 11.35 16.21
C ALA A 328 -24.73 10.89 14.80
N LEU A 329 -26.03 10.62 14.67
CA LEU A 329 -26.70 10.55 13.37
C LEU A 329 -27.82 11.62 13.35
N PRO A 330 -27.99 12.39 12.26
CA PRO A 330 -29.10 13.33 12.10
C PRO A 330 -30.47 12.64 12.15
N ARG A 331 -31.46 13.37 12.67
CA ARG A 331 -32.77 12.89 13.17
C ARG A 331 -33.79 12.43 12.12
N GLU A 332 -33.42 12.19 10.85
CA GLU A 332 -34.41 11.94 9.78
C GLU A 332 -34.47 10.50 9.24
N MET A 333 -33.77 9.53 9.84
CA MET A 333 -33.77 8.12 9.37
C MET A 333 -34.23 7.10 10.44
N LEU A 334 -35.27 7.42 11.21
CA LEU A 334 -35.83 6.53 12.22
C LEU A 334 -37.30 6.20 11.94
N MET A 335 -37.56 5.54 10.81
CA MET A 335 -38.78 4.77 10.57
C MET A 335 -38.46 3.55 9.68
N ALA A 336 -37.94 2.48 10.27
CA ALA A 336 -38.10 1.14 9.73
C ALA A 336 -38.16 0.16 10.90
N ARG A 337 -39.33 -0.45 11.06
CA ARG A 337 -39.72 -1.32 12.16
C ARG A 337 -38.88 -2.59 12.20
N VAL A 338 -38.55 -3.01 13.41
CA VAL A 338 -37.99 -4.31 13.77
C VAL A 338 -38.99 -5.42 13.43
N CYS A 339 -38.58 -6.42 12.64
CA CYS A 339 -39.24 -7.73 12.60
C CYS A 339 -38.28 -8.76 13.22
N PRO A 340 -38.65 -9.44 14.33
CA PRO A 340 -37.76 -10.36 15.04
C PRO A 340 -37.70 -11.74 14.38
N CYS A 341 -36.50 -12.32 14.35
CA CYS A 341 -36.26 -13.72 14.04
C CYS A 341 -37.12 -14.65 14.90
N ARG A 342 -37.75 -15.66 14.28
CA ARG A 342 -38.11 -16.91 14.95
C ARG A 342 -37.24 -18.04 14.40
N SER A 343 -36.49 -18.63 15.32
CA SER A 343 -35.93 -19.97 15.26
C SER A 343 -37.02 -21.03 15.27
N SER A 344 -36.90 -22.09 14.48
CA SER A 344 -37.13 -23.50 14.91
C SER A 344 -37.10 -24.47 13.72
N SER A 345 -36.22 -25.47 13.80
CA SER A 345 -36.37 -26.89 13.47
C SER A 345 -37.49 -27.33 12.51
N CYS A 346 -37.15 -28.09 11.46
CA CYS A 346 -37.48 -29.53 11.29
C CYS A 346 -37.38 -30.01 9.83
N ARG A 347 -36.76 -31.19 9.70
CA ARG A 347 -36.72 -32.17 8.59
C ARG A 347 -35.86 -31.85 7.37
#